data_AF-A0A378PZQ6-F1
#
_entry.id   AF-A0A378PZQ6-F1
#
_cell.length_a   1.000
_cell.length_b   1.000
_cell.length_c   1.000
_cell.angle_alpha   90.00
_cell.angle_beta   90.00
_cell.angle_gamma   90.00
#
_symmetry.space_group_name_H-M   'P 1'
#
loop_
_entity.id
_entity.type
_entity.pdbx_description
1 polymer ?
#
loop_
_entity_poly.entity_id
_entity_poly.type
_entity_poly.pdbx_seq_one_letter_code
_entity_poly.pdbx_strand_id
1 'polypeptide(L)'
;MTSIHPQIITQATDPKDMLGMLWLSYHFGIPLWIKPYVISQIGKSRRTLTEGHYTQEIYPARTRLGNDVVAHLTFYLKNEIPSLEFLTRLFDKMDGRLIQEWVNAEPTGRYARRVAFLYEWLIDERLEIPSDIGGGYVDVLDGDKVVVTNTPIKDSRWRVNNNIAGTKDFAPMVVKTPMLLSAIDFDINEHLAQLRQEFDEDLLVRASVWITLRESRASFTIEGEGGQESRIERFARVMAEQIGQGEIVLSGERLAALQQEIIGKSLSIKHFRLRQSPVFVGESNYRHAKEIVHYIAPPCQEVPSKLEGLNAFFESTKGQSALIRSAVIAFGFVYIHPLADGNGRIHRFLMNDVLRRDRQTDDPVIFAHL
;
A
#
# COMPACT_ATOMS: atom_id res chain seq x y z
N MET A 1 14.09 -22.03 8.70
CA MET A 1 13.13 -21.12 8.05
C MET A 1 12.75 -21.72 6.72
N THR A 2 11.76 -22.60 6.73
CA THR A 2 11.04 -22.96 5.51
C THR A 2 10.29 -21.70 5.10
N SER A 3 10.66 -21.14 3.95
CA SER A 3 9.87 -20.13 3.27
C SER A 3 8.40 -20.54 3.34
N ILE A 4 7.55 -19.72 3.95
CA ILE A 4 6.12 -19.75 3.63
C ILE A 4 6.02 -19.11 2.25
N HIS A 5 6.57 -19.82 1.26
CA HIS A 5 6.24 -19.61 -0.13
C HIS A 5 4.73 -19.79 -0.20
N PRO A 6 3.97 -18.83 -0.72
CA PRO A 6 2.78 -19.22 -1.44
C PRO A 6 3.27 -20.22 -2.49
N GLN A 7 2.99 -21.51 -2.28
CA GLN A 7 3.16 -22.56 -3.27
C GLN A 7 2.17 -22.31 -4.41
N ILE A 8 2.30 -21.19 -5.11
CA ILE A 8 1.50 -20.83 -6.28
C ILE A 8 2.44 -20.21 -7.32
N ILE A 9 3.51 -20.94 -7.57
CA ILE A 9 3.86 -21.33 -8.93
C ILE A 9 3.93 -22.84 -8.85
N THR A 10 2.95 -23.52 -9.43
CA THR A 10 3.07 -24.95 -9.69
C THR A 10 4.43 -25.17 -10.34
N GLN A 11 5.30 -25.95 -9.71
CA GLN A 11 6.49 -26.56 -10.31
C GLN A 11 6.14 -27.50 -11.50
N ALA A 12 4.99 -27.30 -12.14
CA ALA A 12 4.36 -28.17 -13.12
C ALA A 12 3.79 -27.42 -14.35
N THR A 13 3.92 -26.09 -14.44
CA THR A 13 3.59 -25.37 -15.68
C THR A 13 4.83 -25.33 -16.56
N ASP A 14 4.76 -25.94 -17.74
CA ASP A 14 5.82 -25.85 -18.75
C ASP A 14 6.06 -24.37 -19.10
N PRO A 15 7.30 -23.86 -19.13
CA PRO A 15 7.60 -22.47 -19.47
C PRO A 15 6.91 -21.98 -20.76
N LYS A 16 6.70 -22.85 -21.75
CA LYS A 16 6.00 -22.51 -23.00
C LYS A 16 4.50 -22.19 -22.83
N ASP A 17 3.95 -22.52 -21.68
CA ASP A 17 2.55 -22.31 -21.32
C ASP A 17 2.38 -21.17 -20.31
N MET A 18 3.46 -20.56 -19.82
CA MET A 18 3.37 -19.36 -18.96
C MET A 18 3.02 -18.13 -19.81
N LEU A 19 2.29 -17.18 -19.23
CA LEU A 19 1.96 -15.89 -19.85
C LEU A 19 2.27 -14.73 -18.90
N GLY A 20 2.38 -13.52 -19.45
CA GLY A 20 2.50 -12.29 -18.65
C GLY A 20 3.60 -12.32 -17.59
N MET A 21 3.25 -11.92 -16.37
CA MET A 21 4.16 -11.85 -15.22
C MET A 21 4.83 -13.18 -14.91
N LEU A 22 4.11 -14.30 -15.04
CA LEU A 22 4.66 -15.61 -14.71
C LEU A 22 5.82 -15.98 -15.64
N TRP A 23 5.65 -15.75 -16.94
CA TRP A 23 6.71 -15.99 -17.92
C TRP A 23 7.87 -15.00 -17.74
N LEU A 24 7.59 -13.71 -17.53
CA LEU A 24 8.63 -12.69 -17.30
C LEU A 24 9.48 -13.01 -16.06
N SER A 25 8.82 -13.45 -14.99
CA SER A 25 9.48 -13.90 -13.76
C SER A 25 10.40 -15.09 -14.02
N TYR A 26 9.92 -16.10 -14.76
CA TYR A 26 10.72 -17.27 -15.12
C TYR A 26 11.91 -16.89 -16.03
N HIS A 27 11.65 -16.14 -17.11
CA HIS A 27 12.63 -15.79 -18.12
C HIS A 27 13.80 -14.99 -17.57
N PHE A 28 13.53 -14.01 -16.70
CA PHE A 28 14.56 -13.18 -16.08
C PHE A 28 15.04 -13.71 -14.71
N GLY A 29 14.55 -14.88 -14.26
CA GLY A 29 14.92 -15.45 -12.96
C GLY A 29 14.61 -14.52 -11.78
N ILE A 30 13.42 -13.92 -11.76
CA ILE A 30 12.97 -12.96 -10.74
C ILE A 30 12.02 -13.67 -9.80
N PRO A 31 12.41 -13.97 -8.55
CA PRO A 31 11.50 -14.61 -7.61
C PRO A 31 10.32 -13.69 -7.26
N LEU A 32 9.12 -14.27 -7.24
CA LEU A 32 7.90 -13.60 -6.79
C LEU A 32 7.76 -13.79 -5.27
N TRP A 33 7.96 -12.71 -4.52
CA TRP A 33 7.83 -12.71 -3.07
C TRP A 33 6.37 -12.60 -2.62
N ILE A 34 5.56 -11.90 -3.42
CA ILE A 34 4.14 -11.72 -3.22
C ILE A 34 3.42 -12.47 -4.35
N LYS A 35 2.41 -13.26 -3.99
CA LYS A 35 1.56 -13.93 -4.98
C LYS A 35 0.86 -12.87 -5.85
N PRO A 36 0.98 -12.93 -7.19
CA PRO A 36 0.25 -12.03 -8.07
C PRO A 36 -1.26 -12.20 -7.92
N TYR A 37 -2.01 -11.09 -7.97
CA TYR A 37 -3.48 -11.12 -7.97
C TYR A 37 -4.06 -11.86 -9.18
N VAL A 38 -3.36 -11.83 -10.31
CA VAL A 38 -3.73 -12.57 -11.52
C VAL A 38 -2.51 -13.33 -12.01
N ILE A 39 -2.66 -14.63 -12.23
CA ILE A 39 -1.66 -15.47 -12.91
C ILE A 39 -2.30 -16.04 -14.17
N SER A 40 -1.69 -15.78 -15.32
CA SER A 40 -2.15 -16.30 -16.60
C SER A 40 -1.28 -17.44 -17.13
N GLN A 41 -1.92 -18.46 -17.70
CA GLN A 41 -1.25 -19.56 -18.37
C GLN A 41 -2.08 -20.15 -19.51
N ILE A 42 -1.46 -20.99 -20.34
CA ILE A 42 -2.11 -21.74 -21.41
C ILE A 42 -2.72 -23.02 -20.84
N GLY A 43 -3.88 -23.41 -21.37
CA GLY A 43 -4.52 -24.69 -21.10
C GLY A 43 -5.47 -25.11 -22.22
N LYS A 44 -6.19 -26.22 -21.98
CA LYS A 44 -7.07 -26.84 -22.99
C LYS A 44 -8.21 -25.93 -23.45
N SER A 45 -8.75 -25.11 -22.55
CA SER A 45 -9.91 -24.25 -22.80
C SER A 45 -9.82 -22.99 -21.95
N ARG A 46 -10.51 -21.92 -22.38
CA ARG A 46 -10.62 -20.68 -21.59
C ARG A 46 -11.33 -20.98 -20.27
N ARG A 47 -10.69 -20.67 -19.15
CA ARG A 47 -11.26 -20.79 -17.80
C ARG A 47 -10.72 -19.71 -16.89
N THR A 48 -11.55 -19.25 -15.96
CA THR A 48 -11.17 -18.35 -14.88
C THR A 48 -11.43 -19.09 -13.57
N LEU A 49 -10.42 -19.16 -12.71
CA LEU A 49 -10.52 -19.79 -11.39
C LEU A 49 -10.17 -18.73 -10.35
N THR A 50 -11.08 -18.44 -9.42
CA THR A 50 -10.88 -17.43 -8.39
C THR A 50 -10.87 -18.09 -7.01
N GLU A 51 -9.84 -17.80 -6.22
CA GLU A 51 -9.68 -18.26 -4.84
C GLU A 51 -9.30 -17.05 -3.97
N GLY A 52 -10.25 -16.61 -3.12
CA GLY A 52 -10.11 -15.37 -2.36
C GLY A 52 -9.91 -14.16 -3.27
N HIS A 53 -8.78 -13.48 -3.12
CA HIS A 53 -8.41 -12.31 -3.93
C HIS A 53 -7.62 -12.65 -5.20
N TYR A 54 -7.28 -13.92 -5.39
CA TYR A 54 -6.39 -14.36 -6.45
C TYR A 54 -7.18 -15.00 -7.59
N THR A 55 -6.79 -14.70 -8.82
CA THR A 55 -7.40 -15.25 -10.03
C THR A 55 -6.35 -15.95 -10.87
N GLN A 56 -6.65 -17.18 -11.27
CA GLN A 56 -5.90 -17.89 -12.29
C GLN A 56 -6.68 -17.85 -13.60
N GLU A 57 -6.04 -17.30 -14.62
CA GLU A 57 -6.61 -17.17 -15.96
C GLU A 57 -5.97 -18.20 -16.90
N ILE A 58 -6.79 -19.15 -17.36
CA ILE A 58 -6.38 -20.16 -18.33
C ILE A 58 -6.84 -19.71 -19.70
N TYR A 59 -5.89 -19.59 -20.64
CA TYR A 59 -6.09 -19.18 -22.02
C TYR A 59 -5.93 -20.36 -22.99
N PRO A 60 -6.63 -20.37 -24.13
CA PRO A 60 -6.45 -21.40 -25.15
C PRO A 60 -5.07 -21.31 -25.81
N ALA A 61 -4.58 -22.42 -26.38
CA ALA A 61 -3.24 -22.53 -26.99
C ALA A 61 -2.91 -21.47 -28.06
N ARG A 62 -3.92 -20.89 -28.73
CA ARG A 62 -3.75 -19.79 -29.69
C ARG A 62 -3.22 -18.50 -29.08
N THR A 63 -3.29 -18.34 -27.76
CA THR A 63 -2.80 -17.16 -27.02
C THR A 63 -1.31 -17.29 -26.66
N ARG A 64 -0.65 -18.41 -27.00
CA ARG A 64 0.77 -18.60 -26.69
C ARG A 64 1.63 -17.54 -27.38
N LEU A 65 2.51 -16.91 -26.61
CA LEU A 65 3.31 -15.75 -27.05
C LEU A 65 4.75 -16.13 -27.46
N GLY A 66 5.21 -17.34 -27.11
CA GLY A 66 6.58 -17.77 -27.41
C GLY A 66 7.62 -17.07 -26.53
N ASN A 67 8.84 -16.92 -27.01
CA ASN A 67 9.93 -16.25 -26.27
C ASN A 67 10.02 -14.76 -26.63
N ASP A 68 8.91 -14.04 -26.50
CA ASP A 68 8.80 -12.62 -26.87
C ASP A 68 8.49 -11.76 -25.63
N VAL A 69 9.53 -11.08 -25.13
CA VAL A 69 9.44 -10.21 -23.94
C VAL A 69 8.41 -9.08 -24.14
N VAL A 70 8.35 -8.48 -25.34
CA VAL A 70 7.42 -7.39 -25.66
C VAL A 70 5.98 -7.90 -25.66
N ALA A 71 5.73 -9.07 -26.24
CA ALA A 71 4.42 -9.69 -26.22
C ALA A 71 3.97 -10.03 -24.79
N HIS A 72 4.88 -10.56 -23.96
CA HIS A 72 4.59 -10.89 -22.56
C HIS A 72 4.35 -9.64 -21.69
N LEU A 73 5.12 -8.57 -21.87
CA LEU A 73 4.89 -7.27 -21.19
C LEU A 73 3.57 -6.63 -21.61
N THR A 74 3.27 -6.65 -22.91
CA THR A 74 1.98 -6.18 -23.45
C THR A 74 0.82 -6.97 -22.84
N PHE A 75 0.96 -8.29 -22.79
CA PHE A 75 -0.03 -9.17 -22.18
C PHE A 75 -0.22 -8.86 -20.69
N TYR A 76 0.88 -8.68 -19.95
CA TYR A 76 0.86 -8.38 -18.52
C TYR A 76 0.09 -7.10 -18.24
N LEU A 77 0.43 -6.00 -18.91
CA LEU A 77 -0.24 -4.70 -18.74
C LEU A 77 -1.68 -4.66 -19.27
N LYS A 78 -2.08 -5.63 -20.10
CA LYS A 78 -3.42 -5.75 -20.67
C LYS A 78 -4.36 -6.54 -19.77
N ASN A 79 -3.91 -7.73 -19.35
CA ASN A 79 -4.79 -8.75 -18.81
C ASN A 79 -4.64 -8.94 -17.31
N GLU A 80 -3.50 -8.56 -16.73
CA GLU A 80 -3.20 -8.79 -15.33
C GLU A 80 -3.17 -7.44 -14.57
N ILE A 81 -2.74 -7.50 -13.31
CA ILE A 81 -2.59 -6.33 -12.44
C ILE A 81 -1.09 -6.05 -12.27
N PRO A 82 -0.59 -4.90 -12.76
CA PRO A 82 0.83 -4.57 -12.63
C PRO A 82 1.26 -4.41 -11.16
N SER A 83 2.35 -5.08 -10.79
CA SER A 83 3.12 -4.85 -9.57
C SER A 83 4.31 -3.93 -9.88
N LEU A 84 4.36 -2.76 -9.24
CA LEU A 84 5.46 -1.82 -9.39
C LEU A 84 6.78 -2.41 -8.90
N GLU A 85 6.78 -3.14 -7.76
CA GLU A 85 7.97 -3.83 -7.25
C GLU A 85 8.53 -4.85 -8.24
N PHE A 86 7.65 -5.62 -8.89
CA PHE A 86 8.09 -6.59 -9.89
C PHE A 86 8.65 -5.89 -11.13
N LEU A 87 7.99 -4.82 -11.59
CA LEU A 87 8.43 -4.05 -12.75
C LEU A 87 9.79 -3.39 -12.50
N THR A 88 10.06 -2.84 -11.30
CA THR A 88 11.39 -2.31 -10.96
C THR A 88 12.46 -3.39 -11.13
N ARG A 89 12.26 -4.57 -10.53
CA ARG A 89 13.23 -5.67 -10.60
C ARG A 89 13.35 -6.29 -11.98
N LEU A 90 12.28 -6.24 -12.77
CA LEU A 90 12.28 -6.65 -14.17
C LEU A 90 13.12 -5.70 -15.01
N PHE A 91 12.91 -4.40 -14.84
CA PHE A 91 13.63 -3.37 -15.57
C PHE A 91 15.11 -3.30 -15.17
N ASP A 92 15.47 -3.57 -13.90
CA ASP A 92 16.87 -3.73 -13.48
C ASP A 92 17.61 -4.86 -14.20
N LYS A 93 16.88 -5.90 -14.65
CA LYS A 93 17.46 -7.06 -15.36
C LYS A 93 17.34 -6.98 -16.87
N MET A 94 16.57 -6.05 -17.40
CA MET A 94 16.30 -5.93 -18.82
C MET A 94 17.15 -4.79 -19.40
N ASP A 95 17.67 -4.98 -20.61
CA ASP A 95 18.37 -3.88 -21.31
C ASP A 95 17.35 -2.83 -21.77
N GLY A 96 17.53 -1.57 -21.37
CA GLY A 96 16.71 -0.44 -21.79
C GLY A 96 16.61 -0.29 -23.32
N ARG A 97 17.59 -0.81 -24.07
CA ARG A 97 17.55 -0.87 -25.55
C ARG A 97 16.34 -1.62 -26.08
N LEU A 98 15.88 -2.67 -25.39
CA LEU A 98 14.69 -3.41 -25.81
C LEU A 98 13.44 -2.52 -25.77
N ILE A 99 13.32 -1.69 -24.73
CA ILE A 99 12.22 -0.73 -24.61
C ILE A 99 12.36 0.39 -25.64
N GLN A 100 13.58 0.86 -25.87
CA GLN A 100 13.87 1.86 -26.90
C GLN A 100 13.47 1.37 -28.30
N GLU A 101 13.87 0.16 -28.67
CA GLU A 101 13.52 -0.47 -29.94
C GLU A 101 12.01 -0.67 -30.07
N TRP A 102 11.35 -1.12 -28.99
CA TRP A 102 9.90 -1.28 -28.99
C TRP A 102 9.17 0.05 -29.21
N VAL A 103 9.54 1.12 -28.50
CA VAL A 103 8.86 2.41 -28.68
C VAL A 103 9.19 3.07 -30.02
N ASN A 104 10.37 2.83 -30.59
CA ASN A 104 10.70 3.25 -31.96
C ASN A 104 9.88 2.50 -33.02
N ALA A 105 9.60 1.22 -32.80
CA ALA A 105 8.78 0.41 -33.72
C ALA A 105 7.27 0.73 -33.59
N GLU A 106 6.81 1.06 -32.38
CA GLU A 106 5.40 1.36 -32.07
C GLU A 106 5.22 2.73 -31.39
N PRO A 107 5.56 3.85 -32.06
CA PRO A 107 5.57 5.20 -31.45
C PRO A 107 4.18 5.72 -31.06
N THR A 108 3.12 5.11 -31.59
CA THR A 108 1.72 5.39 -31.20
C THR A 108 1.13 4.30 -30.31
N GLY A 109 1.88 3.23 -30.06
CA GLY A 109 1.46 2.07 -29.28
C GLY A 109 1.23 2.42 -27.81
N ARG A 110 0.02 2.15 -27.31
CA ARG A 110 -0.32 2.48 -25.91
C ARG A 110 0.53 1.72 -24.88
N TYR A 111 0.92 0.49 -25.18
CA TYR A 111 1.70 -0.35 -24.27
C TYR A 111 3.18 0.01 -24.29
N ALA A 112 3.75 0.24 -25.48
CA ALA A 112 5.11 0.74 -25.63
C ALA A 112 5.32 2.04 -24.83
N ARG A 113 4.42 3.03 -25.00
CA ARG A 113 4.47 4.31 -24.28
C ARG A 113 4.28 4.15 -22.75
N ARG A 114 3.39 3.26 -22.30
CA ARG A 114 3.22 2.94 -20.86
C ARG A 114 4.48 2.31 -20.27
N VAL A 115 5.10 1.36 -20.97
CA VAL A 115 6.33 0.69 -20.50
C VAL A 115 7.51 1.66 -20.50
N ALA A 116 7.66 2.48 -21.54
CA ALA A 116 8.69 3.52 -21.58
C ALA A 116 8.55 4.50 -20.41
N PHE A 117 7.33 5.00 -20.15
CA PHE A 117 7.07 5.84 -18.98
C PHE A 117 7.41 5.13 -17.66
N LEU A 118 6.92 3.89 -17.46
CA LEU A 118 7.16 3.13 -16.23
C LEU A 118 8.64 2.84 -16.02
N TYR A 119 9.40 2.59 -17.08
CA TYR A 119 10.85 2.39 -17.03
C TYR A 119 11.56 3.67 -16.55
N GLU A 120 11.30 4.80 -17.20
CA GLU A 120 11.90 6.09 -16.78
C GLU A 120 11.51 6.44 -15.34
N TRP A 121 10.27 6.14 -14.93
CA TRP A 121 9.75 6.50 -13.61
C TRP A 121 10.29 5.61 -12.48
N LEU A 122 10.54 4.32 -12.74
CA LEU A 122 11.03 3.37 -11.74
C LEU A 122 12.56 3.30 -11.67
N ILE A 123 13.25 3.50 -12.79
CA ILE A 123 14.71 3.29 -12.91
C ILE A 123 15.48 4.61 -12.96
N ASP A 124 14.80 5.74 -13.14
CA ASP A 124 15.40 7.08 -13.33
C ASP A 124 16.34 7.18 -14.54
N GLU A 125 16.26 6.25 -15.48
CA GLU A 125 16.99 6.27 -16.75
C GLU A 125 16.10 6.77 -17.90
N ARG A 126 16.61 7.74 -18.67
CA ARG A 126 15.86 8.38 -19.75
C ARG A 126 16.03 7.64 -21.07
N LEU A 127 14.91 7.43 -21.78
CA LEU A 127 14.88 6.94 -23.15
C LEU A 127 14.76 8.11 -24.14
N GLU A 128 15.15 7.86 -25.38
CA GLU A 128 14.99 8.81 -26.48
C GLU A 128 13.54 8.78 -27.01
N ILE A 129 12.96 9.96 -27.19
CA ILE A 129 11.60 10.09 -27.71
C ILE A 129 11.62 9.93 -29.23
N PRO A 130 10.83 9.00 -29.82
CA PRO A 130 10.69 8.90 -31.26
C PRO A 130 10.11 10.18 -31.87
N SER A 131 10.62 10.61 -33.03
CA SER A 131 10.18 11.86 -33.68
C SER A 131 8.70 11.88 -34.07
N ASP A 132 8.10 10.71 -34.26
CA ASP A 132 6.71 10.49 -34.67
C ASP A 132 5.84 9.99 -33.51
N ILE A 133 6.26 10.20 -32.25
CA ILE A 133 5.44 9.86 -31.08
C ILE A 133 4.05 10.52 -31.17
N GLY A 134 3.01 9.70 -31.06
CA GLY A 134 1.64 10.13 -31.33
C GLY A 134 0.62 9.32 -30.57
N GLY A 135 -0.68 9.52 -30.84
CA GLY A 135 -1.80 8.83 -30.18
C GLY A 135 -2.43 9.59 -29.01
N GLY A 136 -3.58 9.11 -28.51
CA GLY A 136 -4.22 9.69 -27.32
C GLY A 136 -3.39 9.53 -26.05
N TYR A 137 -3.71 10.31 -25.01
CA TYR A 137 -3.16 10.06 -23.68
C TYR A 137 -3.72 8.74 -23.15
N VAL A 138 -2.87 7.96 -22.48
CA VAL A 138 -3.27 6.70 -21.84
C VAL A 138 -2.86 6.70 -20.38
N ASP A 139 -3.72 6.19 -19.52
CA ASP A 139 -3.41 6.06 -18.10
C ASP A 139 -2.35 4.96 -17.86
N VAL A 140 -1.47 5.18 -16.88
CA VAL A 140 -0.45 4.19 -16.50
C VAL A 140 -1.12 2.94 -15.94
N LEU A 141 -2.03 3.13 -14.99
CA LEU A 141 -2.78 2.08 -14.30
C LEU A 141 -4.24 2.09 -14.73
N ASP A 142 -4.85 0.91 -14.67
CA ASP A 142 -6.28 0.72 -14.94
C ASP A 142 -7.11 1.05 -13.69
N GLY A 143 -7.76 2.22 -13.70
CA GLY A 143 -8.54 2.73 -12.57
C GLY A 143 -9.76 1.88 -12.22
N ASP A 144 -10.20 0.97 -13.10
CA ASP A 144 -11.27 0.03 -12.78
C ASP A 144 -10.75 -1.15 -11.94
N LYS A 145 -9.46 -1.48 -12.07
CA LYS A 145 -8.83 -2.60 -11.36
C LYS A 145 -8.10 -2.19 -10.08
N VAL A 146 -7.58 -0.97 -10.01
CA VAL A 146 -6.82 -0.47 -8.86
C VAL A 146 -7.24 0.95 -8.48
N VAL A 147 -6.98 1.33 -7.23
CA VAL A 147 -7.14 2.71 -6.78
C VAL A 147 -6.04 3.56 -7.42
N VAL A 148 -6.44 4.70 -7.96
CA VAL A 148 -5.59 5.66 -8.68
C VAL A 148 -5.81 7.06 -8.13
N THR A 149 -4.90 7.99 -8.44
CA THR A 149 -5.10 9.41 -8.10
C THR A 149 -6.29 10.02 -8.85
N ASN A 150 -6.99 10.95 -8.20
CA ASN A 150 -8.02 11.79 -8.82
C ASN A 150 -7.43 12.99 -9.59
N THR A 151 -6.14 13.24 -9.44
CA THR A 151 -5.40 14.31 -10.13
C THR A 151 -4.18 13.72 -10.87
N PRO A 152 -4.36 13.01 -11.99
CA PRO A 152 -3.26 12.44 -12.75
C PRO A 152 -2.31 13.51 -13.28
N ILE A 153 -1.00 13.25 -13.20
CA ILE A 153 0.03 14.14 -13.75
C ILE A 153 0.26 13.76 -15.21
N LYS A 154 0.08 14.71 -16.14
CA LYS A 154 0.31 14.47 -17.56
C LYS A 154 1.80 14.43 -17.87
N ASP A 155 2.28 13.30 -18.37
CA ASP A 155 3.57 13.19 -19.02
C ASP A 155 3.38 13.39 -20.54
N SER A 156 3.78 14.56 -21.03
CA SER A 156 3.63 14.91 -22.45
C SER A 156 4.68 14.24 -23.34
N ARG A 157 5.81 13.79 -22.78
CA ARG A 157 6.87 13.09 -23.52
C ARG A 157 6.34 11.76 -24.04
N TRP A 158 5.76 10.97 -23.15
CA TRP A 158 5.21 9.66 -23.47
C TRP A 158 3.72 9.68 -23.80
N ARG A 159 3.08 10.84 -23.64
CA ARG A 159 1.61 11.01 -23.80
C ARG A 159 0.87 10.01 -22.90
N VAL A 160 1.26 10.02 -21.64
CA VAL A 160 0.75 9.13 -20.59
C VAL A 160 0.21 9.98 -19.45
N ASN A 161 -0.91 9.59 -18.85
CA ASN A 161 -1.37 10.19 -17.59
C ASN A 161 -0.80 9.33 -16.46
N ASN A 162 0.15 9.88 -15.70
CA ASN A 162 0.61 9.24 -14.48
C ASN A 162 -0.50 9.33 -13.43
N ASN A 163 -1.30 8.27 -13.35
CA ASN A 163 -2.38 8.09 -12.39
C ASN A 163 -1.99 7.18 -11.21
N ILE A 164 -0.69 6.93 -10.99
CA ILE A 164 -0.21 6.25 -9.78
C ILE A 164 -0.46 7.14 -8.55
N ALA A 165 -1.04 6.58 -7.50
CA ALA A 165 -1.24 7.28 -6.23
C ALA A 165 -0.01 7.11 -5.32
N GLY A 166 0.67 8.21 -5.02
CA GLY A 166 1.93 8.22 -4.25
C GLY A 166 3.13 8.68 -5.09
N THR A 167 4.33 8.32 -4.64
CA THR A 167 5.60 8.62 -5.33
C THR A 167 6.33 7.31 -5.67
N LYS A 168 7.43 7.40 -6.44
CA LYS A 168 8.27 6.23 -6.73
C LYS A 168 8.84 5.57 -5.48
N ASP A 169 9.06 6.35 -4.42
CA ASP A 169 9.59 5.85 -3.14
C ASP A 169 8.53 5.10 -2.31
N PHE A 170 7.25 5.44 -2.50
CA PHE A 170 6.12 4.79 -1.86
C PHE A 170 4.80 5.03 -2.62
N ALA A 171 4.37 4.02 -3.37
CA ALA A 171 3.11 4.00 -4.11
C ALA A 171 2.29 2.73 -3.76
N PRO A 172 1.40 2.81 -2.76
CA PRO A 172 0.54 1.69 -2.39
C PRO A 172 -0.37 1.23 -3.54
N MET A 173 -0.32 -0.06 -3.86
CA MET A 173 -1.18 -0.67 -4.87
C MET A 173 -2.39 -1.32 -4.20
N VAL A 174 -3.56 -0.69 -4.31
CA VAL A 174 -4.83 -1.22 -3.78
C VAL A 174 -5.67 -1.79 -4.93
N VAL A 175 -5.87 -3.11 -4.92
CA VAL A 175 -6.66 -3.80 -5.94
C VAL A 175 -8.14 -3.79 -5.59
N LYS A 176 -8.98 -3.37 -6.54
CA LYS A 176 -10.45 -3.37 -6.45
C LYS A 176 -11.00 -4.78 -6.63
N THR A 177 -10.84 -5.61 -5.60
CA THR A 177 -11.46 -6.94 -5.56
C THR A 177 -12.94 -6.83 -5.22
N PRO A 178 -13.78 -7.82 -5.58
CA PRO A 178 -15.20 -7.81 -5.18
C PRO A 178 -15.41 -7.70 -3.67
N MET A 179 -14.54 -8.31 -2.86
CA MET A 179 -14.61 -8.19 -1.40
C MET A 179 -14.31 -6.75 -0.94
N LEU A 180 -13.28 -6.11 -1.51
CA LEU A 180 -12.98 -4.71 -1.19
C LEU A 180 -14.15 -3.81 -1.57
N LEU A 181 -14.69 -3.97 -2.78
CA LEU A 181 -15.82 -3.17 -3.25
C LEU A 181 -17.05 -3.34 -2.35
N SER A 182 -17.34 -4.56 -1.90
CA SER A 182 -18.42 -4.79 -0.93
C SER A 182 -18.12 -4.21 0.46
N ALA A 183 -16.86 -4.21 0.90
CA ALA A 183 -16.47 -3.71 2.22
C ALA A 183 -16.53 -2.16 2.29
N ILE A 184 -16.24 -1.47 1.18
CA ILE A 184 -16.25 -0.01 1.14
C ILE A 184 -17.65 0.60 1.07
N ASP A 185 -18.68 -0.24 0.85
CA ASP A 185 -20.10 0.15 0.92
C ASP A 185 -20.62 0.22 2.37
N PHE A 186 -19.78 -0.06 3.37
CA PHE A 186 -20.15 0.01 4.78
C PHE A 186 -20.45 1.46 5.21
N ASP A 187 -21.70 1.71 5.63
CA ASP A 187 -22.13 3.01 6.14
C ASP A 187 -21.73 3.18 7.60
N ILE A 188 -20.66 3.93 7.80
CA ILE A 188 -20.10 4.26 9.11
C ILE A 188 -21.09 5.09 9.94
N ASN A 189 -21.81 6.02 9.32
CA ASN A 189 -22.72 6.92 10.04
C ASN A 189 -23.95 6.17 10.56
N GLU A 190 -24.54 5.31 9.72
CA GLU A 190 -25.66 4.47 10.13
C GLU A 190 -25.26 3.57 11.29
N HIS A 191 -24.09 2.93 11.21
CA HIS A 191 -23.62 2.04 12.25
C HIS A 191 -23.34 2.76 13.58
N LEU A 192 -22.73 3.95 13.54
CA LEU A 192 -22.55 4.78 14.75
C LEU A 192 -23.88 5.21 15.35
N ALA A 193 -24.87 5.57 14.52
CA ALA A 193 -26.19 5.94 14.99
C ALA A 193 -26.90 4.79 15.70
N GLN A 194 -26.73 3.55 15.23
CA GLN A 194 -27.25 2.34 15.89
C GLN A 194 -26.58 2.10 17.25
N LEU A 195 -25.24 2.20 17.33
CA LEU A 195 -24.51 2.04 18.59
C LEU A 195 -24.96 3.04 19.66
N ARG A 196 -25.26 4.29 19.26
CA ARG A 196 -25.76 5.34 20.15
C ARG A 196 -27.19 5.11 20.66
N GLN A 197 -27.97 4.25 20.01
CA GLN A 197 -29.29 3.86 20.54
C GLN A 197 -29.16 2.85 21.69
N GLU A 198 -28.08 2.06 21.69
CA GLU A 198 -27.85 1.00 22.67
C GLU A 198 -26.97 1.45 23.84
N PHE A 199 -26.00 2.34 23.59
CA PHE A 199 -24.99 2.75 24.57
C PHE A 199 -24.89 4.28 24.70
N ASP A 200 -24.57 4.72 25.91
CA ASP A 200 -24.28 6.12 26.22
C ASP A 200 -22.96 6.58 25.56
N GLU A 201 -22.91 7.85 25.15
CA GLU A 201 -21.76 8.43 24.44
C GLU A 201 -20.45 8.37 25.25
N ASP A 202 -20.51 8.64 26.57
CA ASP A 202 -19.33 8.57 27.43
C ASP A 202 -18.83 7.12 27.59
N LEU A 203 -19.72 6.14 27.51
CA LEU A 203 -19.34 4.74 27.51
C LEU A 203 -18.63 4.35 26.21
N LEU A 204 -19.15 4.77 25.06
CA LEU A 204 -18.55 4.49 23.75
C LEU A 204 -17.17 5.14 23.59
N VAL A 205 -17.02 6.40 24.03
CA VAL A 205 -15.72 7.11 24.02
C VAL A 205 -14.72 6.40 24.94
N ARG A 206 -15.10 6.06 26.17
CA ARG A 206 -14.17 5.36 27.08
C ARG A 206 -13.82 3.96 26.59
N ALA A 207 -14.79 3.22 26.06
CA ALA A 207 -14.56 1.88 25.52
C ALA A 207 -13.59 1.92 24.33
N SER A 208 -13.77 2.84 23.39
CA SER A 208 -12.90 2.97 22.22
C SER A 208 -11.45 3.32 22.57
N VAL A 209 -11.26 4.28 23.48
CA VAL A 209 -9.95 4.66 24.00
C VAL A 209 -9.30 3.48 24.75
N TRP A 210 -10.08 2.79 25.59
CA TRP A 210 -9.59 1.64 26.34
C TRP A 210 -9.17 0.49 25.43
N ILE A 211 -9.95 0.15 24.40
CA ILE A 211 -9.60 -0.90 23.41
C ILE A 211 -8.30 -0.51 22.68
N THR A 212 -8.24 0.74 22.19
CA THR A 212 -7.06 1.28 21.51
C THR A 212 -5.78 1.16 22.34
N LEU A 213 -5.88 1.44 23.64
CA LEU A 213 -4.73 1.38 24.53
C LEU A 213 -4.43 -0.05 24.97
N ARG A 214 -5.43 -0.84 25.34
CA ARG A 214 -5.26 -2.23 25.81
C ARG A 214 -4.46 -3.09 24.84
N GLU A 215 -4.54 -2.85 23.54
CA GLU A 215 -3.80 -3.63 22.56
C GLU A 215 -2.32 -3.26 22.41
N SER A 216 -1.90 -2.10 22.91
CA SER A 216 -0.49 -1.67 22.85
C SER A 216 0.40 -2.39 23.89
N ARG A 217 0.03 -3.63 24.28
CA ARG A 217 0.49 -4.42 25.45
C ARG A 217 2.02 -4.43 25.68
N ALA A 218 2.82 -4.31 24.63
CA ALA A 218 4.29 -4.29 24.75
C ALA A 218 4.84 -3.07 25.52
N SER A 219 4.13 -1.93 25.56
CA SER A 219 4.60 -0.70 26.22
C SER A 219 4.17 -0.57 27.69
N PHE A 220 3.45 -1.54 28.27
CA PHE A 220 2.79 -1.38 29.58
C PHE A 220 3.53 -1.98 30.78
N THR A 221 4.45 -2.92 30.57
CA THR A 221 4.98 -3.75 31.67
C THR A 221 6.11 -3.09 32.48
N ILE A 222 6.54 -1.87 32.14
CA ILE A 222 7.79 -1.28 32.68
C ILE A 222 7.58 -0.08 33.62
N GLU A 223 6.40 0.56 33.69
CA GLU A 223 6.25 1.81 34.45
C GLU A 223 5.11 1.76 35.47
N GLY A 224 5.45 2.02 36.74
CA GLY A 224 4.63 1.80 37.93
C GLY A 224 3.49 2.78 38.22
N GLU A 225 3.11 2.81 39.50
CA GLU A 225 1.76 2.83 40.11
C GLU A 225 0.88 4.11 39.96
N GLY A 226 1.10 4.96 38.95
CA GLY A 226 0.23 6.13 38.68
C GLY A 226 -0.11 6.38 37.20
N GLY A 227 0.24 5.44 36.32
CA GLY A 227 0.47 5.73 34.90
C GLY A 227 -0.64 5.41 33.89
N GLN A 228 -1.68 4.63 34.21
CA GLN A 228 -2.63 4.14 33.19
C GLN A 228 -3.79 5.11 32.90
N GLU A 229 -4.52 5.59 33.92
CA GLU A 229 -5.63 6.54 33.72
C GLU A 229 -5.16 7.85 33.05
N SER A 230 -4.05 8.42 33.51
CA SER A 230 -3.47 9.64 32.92
C SER A 230 -2.93 9.48 31.48
N ARG A 231 -2.75 8.25 30.98
CA ARG A 231 -2.42 7.96 29.57
C ARG A 231 -3.69 7.80 28.73
N ILE A 232 -4.70 7.13 29.28
CA ILE A 232 -6.04 7.01 28.68
C ILE A 232 -6.62 8.39 28.43
N GLU A 233 -6.68 9.24 29.45
CA GLU A 233 -7.19 10.60 29.36
C GLU A 233 -6.40 11.45 28.36
N ARG A 234 -5.07 11.31 28.36
CA ARG A 234 -4.21 12.06 27.43
C ARG A 234 -4.44 11.67 25.99
N PHE A 235 -4.51 10.36 25.69
CA PHE A 235 -4.80 9.90 24.35
C PHE A 235 -6.21 10.29 23.91
N ALA A 236 -7.21 10.11 24.77
CA ALA A 236 -8.58 10.56 24.51
C ALA A 236 -8.64 12.06 24.18
N ARG A 237 -7.94 12.90 24.96
CA ARG A 237 -7.85 14.33 24.73
C ARG A 237 -7.20 14.66 23.37
N VAL A 238 -6.07 14.04 23.05
CA VAL A 238 -5.39 14.26 21.75
C VAL A 238 -6.31 13.88 20.59
N MET A 239 -7.02 12.76 20.70
CA MET A 239 -7.99 12.33 19.69
C MET A 239 -9.10 13.37 19.55
N ALA A 240 -9.70 13.82 20.66
CA ALA A 240 -10.78 14.82 20.65
C ALA A 240 -10.35 16.19 20.11
N GLU A 241 -9.13 16.63 20.41
CA GLU A 241 -8.64 17.97 20.05
C GLU A 241 -8.02 18.05 18.65
N GLN A 242 -7.40 16.97 18.16
CA GLN A 242 -6.59 17.03 16.94
C GLN A 242 -7.16 16.30 15.72
N ILE A 243 -8.08 15.33 15.90
CA ILE A 243 -8.68 14.61 14.77
C ILE A 243 -9.39 15.58 13.84
N GLY A 244 -9.08 15.49 12.54
CA GLY A 244 -9.67 16.33 11.51
C GLY A 244 -9.11 17.75 11.45
N GLN A 245 -8.21 18.14 12.36
CA GLN A 245 -7.71 19.52 12.46
C GLN A 245 -6.37 19.71 11.71
N GLY A 246 -6.15 20.91 11.16
CA GLY A 246 -4.92 21.27 10.44
C GLY A 246 -4.67 20.39 9.20
N GLU A 247 -3.42 20.23 8.78
CA GLU A 247 -3.05 19.22 7.75
C GLU A 247 -2.80 17.84 8.40
N ILE A 248 -2.77 16.78 7.60
CA ILE A 248 -2.51 15.41 8.09
C ILE A 248 -1.11 15.27 8.72
N VAL A 249 -1.01 14.43 9.74
CA VAL A 249 0.23 14.27 10.53
C VAL A 249 1.13 13.18 9.93
N LEU A 250 1.77 13.50 8.79
CA LEU A 250 2.74 12.61 8.14
C LEU A 250 4.14 13.25 7.97
N SER A 251 4.33 14.51 8.36
CA SER A 251 5.65 15.16 8.36
C SER A 251 6.44 14.87 9.64
N GLY A 252 7.77 14.81 9.55
CA GLY A 252 8.63 14.40 10.68
C GLY A 252 8.46 15.25 11.95
N GLU A 253 8.29 16.57 11.83
CA GLU A 253 8.13 17.48 12.97
C GLU A 253 6.75 17.37 13.62
N ARG A 254 5.67 17.38 12.81
CA ARG A 254 4.31 17.23 13.35
C ARG A 254 4.09 15.85 13.93
N LEU A 255 4.68 14.82 13.31
CA LEU A 255 4.65 13.46 13.81
C LEU A 255 5.36 13.33 15.16
N ALA A 256 6.51 13.99 15.34
CA ALA A 256 7.20 14.06 16.63
C ALA A 256 6.37 14.77 17.69
N ALA A 257 5.72 15.90 17.35
CA ALA A 257 4.84 16.63 18.25
C ALA A 257 3.64 15.76 18.68
N LEU A 258 2.95 15.14 17.73
CA LEU A 258 1.84 14.22 18.02
C LEU A 258 2.29 13.04 18.87
N GLN A 259 3.45 12.45 18.58
CA GLN A 259 4.03 11.39 19.40
C GLN A 259 4.26 11.86 20.83
N GLN A 260 4.82 13.06 21.03
CA GLN A 260 5.06 13.62 22.36
C GLN A 260 3.75 13.84 23.12
N GLU A 261 2.71 14.34 22.45
CA GLU A 261 1.41 14.54 23.07
C GLU A 261 0.72 13.23 23.45
N ILE A 262 0.81 12.21 22.61
CA ILE A 262 0.24 10.88 22.85
C ILE A 262 1.00 10.12 23.95
N ILE A 263 2.34 10.14 23.92
CA ILE A 263 3.17 9.36 24.85
C ILE A 263 3.32 10.10 26.19
N GLY A 264 3.41 11.43 26.16
CA GLY A 264 3.73 12.24 27.32
C GLY A 264 5.21 12.20 27.71
N LYS A 265 5.50 12.48 28.99
CA LYS A 265 6.86 12.35 29.53
C LYS A 265 7.24 10.86 29.56
N SER A 266 8.30 10.50 28.84
CA SER A 266 8.86 9.14 28.81
C SER A 266 10.32 9.19 29.26
N LEU A 267 10.70 8.23 30.10
CA LEU A 267 12.10 8.06 30.51
C LEU A 267 12.95 7.40 29.43
N SER A 268 12.31 6.64 28.52
CA SER A 268 12.97 5.89 27.44
C SER A 268 13.13 6.71 26.15
N ILE A 269 12.27 7.72 25.92
CA ILE A 269 12.32 8.58 24.72
C ILE A 269 12.94 9.93 25.08
N LYS A 270 14.22 10.10 24.73
CA LYS A 270 14.94 11.37 24.95
C LYS A 270 14.61 12.42 23.89
N HIS A 271 14.27 12.00 22.67
CA HIS A 271 13.95 12.87 21.55
C HIS A 271 12.79 12.28 20.74
N PHE A 272 11.71 13.04 20.62
CA PHE A 272 10.62 12.74 19.70
C PHE A 272 11.05 13.15 18.29
N ARG A 273 11.23 12.18 17.41
CA ARG A 273 11.70 12.35 16.03
C ARG A 273 11.54 11.04 15.25
N LEU A 274 11.74 11.10 13.93
CA LEU A 274 11.93 9.92 13.10
C LEU A 274 13.08 9.06 13.63
N ARG A 275 12.87 7.74 13.63
CA ARG A 275 13.86 6.78 14.12
C ARG A 275 15.17 6.89 13.34
N GLN A 276 16.27 6.66 14.05
CA GLN A 276 17.62 6.71 13.49
C GLN A 276 18.28 5.32 13.41
N SER A 277 17.56 4.28 13.81
CA SER A 277 18.03 2.89 13.82
C SER A 277 17.02 1.96 13.13
N PRO A 278 17.46 0.75 12.73
CA PRO A 278 16.55 -0.30 12.30
C PRO A 278 15.55 -0.67 13.41
N VAL A 279 14.36 -1.09 12.98
CA VAL A 279 13.30 -1.62 13.86
C VAL A 279 12.66 -2.82 13.18
N PHE A 280 12.08 -3.70 13.99
CA PHE A 280 11.30 -4.84 13.52
C PHE A 280 9.95 -4.88 14.23
N VAL A 281 8.96 -5.49 13.59
CA VAL A 281 7.66 -5.82 14.18
C VAL A 281 7.66 -7.32 14.45
N GLY A 282 7.36 -7.70 15.69
CA GLY A 282 7.41 -9.08 16.14
C GLY A 282 6.57 -9.31 17.37
N GLU A 283 6.43 -10.59 17.74
CA GLU A 283 5.82 -11.00 19.00
C GLU A 283 6.89 -11.55 19.96
N SER A 284 6.83 -11.14 21.22
CA SER A 284 7.64 -11.71 22.29
C SER A 284 6.88 -12.87 22.92
N ASN A 285 7.27 -14.11 22.60
CA ASN A 285 6.72 -15.27 23.28
C ASN A 285 7.45 -15.46 24.61
N TYR A 286 6.97 -14.80 25.67
CA TYR A 286 7.56 -14.86 27.01
C TYR A 286 7.66 -16.28 27.59
N ARG A 287 6.81 -17.23 27.14
CA ARG A 287 6.86 -18.63 27.60
C ARG A 287 8.01 -19.44 26.98
N HIS A 288 8.56 -18.99 25.86
CA HIS A 288 9.62 -19.71 25.13
C HIS A 288 10.88 -18.88 24.88
N ALA A 289 10.98 -17.67 25.45
CA ALA A 289 12.11 -16.75 25.27
C ALA A 289 12.53 -16.59 23.80
N LYS A 290 11.56 -16.61 22.88
CA LYS A 290 11.77 -16.43 21.45
C LYS A 290 11.06 -15.16 21.01
N GLU A 291 11.83 -14.25 20.44
CA GLU A 291 11.31 -13.15 19.63
C GLU A 291 11.06 -13.69 18.22
N ILE A 292 9.81 -13.67 17.79
CA ILE A 292 9.47 -14.00 16.42
C ILE A 292 9.39 -12.68 15.67
N VAL A 293 10.35 -12.45 14.79
CA VAL A 293 10.34 -11.31 13.86
C VAL A 293 9.35 -11.63 12.75
N HIS A 294 8.28 -10.84 12.64
CA HIS A 294 7.31 -10.95 11.55
C HIS A 294 7.69 -10.07 10.36
N TYR A 295 8.26 -8.90 10.64
CA TYR A 295 8.55 -7.89 9.62
C TYR A 295 9.74 -7.02 10.04
N ILE A 296 10.64 -6.75 9.09
CA ILE A 296 11.72 -5.77 9.26
C ILE A 296 11.30 -4.51 8.51
N ALA A 297 11.22 -3.38 9.22
CA ALA A 297 10.82 -2.12 8.62
C ALA A 297 11.89 -1.59 7.65
N PRO A 298 11.55 -0.64 6.76
CA PRO A 298 12.50 -0.09 5.80
C PRO A 298 13.73 0.52 6.48
N PRO A 299 14.86 0.71 5.77
CA PRO A 299 15.99 1.47 6.28
C PRO A 299 15.58 2.85 6.80
N CYS A 300 16.15 3.30 7.93
CA CYS A 300 15.76 4.57 8.55
C CYS A 300 15.99 5.78 7.63
N GLN A 301 16.96 5.69 6.72
CA GLN A 301 17.28 6.72 5.73
C GLN A 301 16.17 6.90 4.68
N GLU A 302 15.35 5.87 4.43
CA GLU A 302 14.24 5.92 3.47
C GLU A 302 12.92 6.37 4.11
N VAL A 303 12.84 6.46 5.44
CA VAL A 303 11.60 6.83 6.14
C VAL A 303 11.04 8.17 5.65
N PRO A 304 11.83 9.26 5.49
CA PRO A 304 11.30 10.53 5.03
C PRO A 304 10.62 10.45 3.66
N SER A 305 11.29 9.90 2.64
CA SER A 305 10.72 9.81 1.28
C SER A 305 9.51 8.90 1.22
N LYS A 306 9.45 7.85 2.05
CA LYS A 306 8.26 6.99 2.13
C LYS A 306 7.07 7.69 2.79
N LEU A 307 7.30 8.51 3.81
CA LEU A 307 6.24 9.34 4.40
C LEU A 307 5.74 10.40 3.42
N GLU A 308 6.64 10.97 2.62
CA GLU A 308 6.26 11.88 1.52
C GLU A 308 5.39 11.16 0.48
N GLY A 309 5.74 9.93 0.09
CA GLY A 309 4.92 9.13 -0.83
C GLY A 309 3.56 8.74 -0.23
N LEU A 310 3.50 8.42 1.07
CA LEU A 310 2.24 8.17 1.77
C LEU A 310 1.37 9.44 1.83
N ASN A 311 1.96 10.60 2.06
CA ASN A 311 1.26 11.88 2.02
C ASN A 311 0.77 12.22 0.60
N ALA A 312 1.59 11.96 -0.43
CA ALA A 312 1.20 12.11 -1.82
C ALA A 312 0.01 11.20 -2.17
N PHE A 313 -0.02 9.96 -1.66
CA PHE A 313 -1.18 9.09 -1.78
C PHE A 313 -2.41 9.72 -1.11
N PHE A 314 -2.28 10.18 0.14
CA PHE A 314 -3.39 10.80 0.87
C PHE A 314 -4.01 11.99 0.13
N GLU A 315 -3.17 12.90 -0.36
CA GLU A 315 -3.58 14.13 -1.02
C GLU A 315 -4.20 13.86 -2.39
N SER A 316 -3.55 13.00 -3.18
CA SER A 316 -3.96 12.72 -4.57
C SER A 316 -5.21 11.84 -4.68
N THR A 317 -5.58 11.14 -3.61
CA THR A 317 -6.79 10.30 -3.54
C THR A 317 -7.99 11.01 -2.91
N LYS A 318 -7.92 12.33 -2.67
CA LYS A 318 -9.07 13.13 -2.17
C LYS A 318 -10.33 12.89 -2.98
N GLY A 319 -11.41 12.43 -2.32
CA GLY A 319 -12.68 12.08 -2.94
C GLY A 319 -12.83 10.59 -3.33
N GLN A 320 -11.79 9.76 -3.15
CA GLN A 320 -11.93 8.30 -3.14
C GLN A 320 -12.59 7.82 -1.84
N SER A 321 -12.92 6.52 -1.76
CA SER A 321 -13.49 5.90 -0.55
C SER A 321 -12.66 6.22 0.69
N ALA A 322 -13.31 6.80 1.70
CA ALA A 322 -12.70 7.15 2.97
C ALA A 322 -12.16 5.92 3.71
N LEU A 323 -12.83 4.77 3.61
CA LEU A 323 -12.37 3.51 4.18
C LEU A 323 -11.06 3.04 3.55
N ILE A 324 -10.95 3.09 2.22
CA ILE A 324 -9.69 2.77 1.51
C ILE A 324 -8.58 3.71 1.96
N ARG A 325 -8.86 5.02 1.97
CA ARG A 325 -7.85 6.02 2.31
C ARG A 325 -7.39 5.84 3.76
N SER A 326 -8.33 5.68 4.69
CA SER A 326 -8.05 5.45 6.11
C SER A 326 -7.19 4.19 6.32
N ALA A 327 -7.57 3.07 5.69
CA ALA A 327 -6.82 1.82 5.77
C ALA A 327 -5.40 1.94 5.19
N VAL A 328 -5.24 2.58 4.03
CA VAL A 328 -3.91 2.77 3.42
C VAL A 328 -3.02 3.68 4.25
N ILE A 329 -3.55 4.78 4.80
CA ILE A 329 -2.76 5.68 5.65
C ILE A 329 -2.33 4.98 6.94
N ALA A 330 -3.25 4.31 7.63
CA ALA A 330 -2.93 3.60 8.87
C ALA A 330 -1.93 2.46 8.61
N PHE A 331 -2.20 1.59 7.63
CA PHE A 331 -1.33 0.46 7.32
C PHE A 331 0.02 0.90 6.75
N GLY A 332 0.03 1.87 5.83
CA GLY A 332 1.24 2.42 5.23
C GLY A 332 2.16 3.04 6.29
N PHE A 333 1.58 3.73 7.29
CA PHE A 333 2.33 4.26 8.42
C PHE A 333 2.98 3.15 9.27
N VAL A 334 2.26 2.07 9.59
CA VAL A 334 2.82 0.93 10.34
C VAL A 334 3.90 0.19 9.54
N TYR A 335 3.71 0.04 8.23
CA TYR A 335 4.71 -0.53 7.32
C TYR A 335 6.00 0.28 7.33
N ILE A 336 5.92 1.61 7.18
CA ILE A 336 7.10 2.50 7.23
C ILE A 336 7.77 2.46 8.62
N HIS A 337 6.93 2.32 9.65
CA HIS A 337 7.32 2.26 11.06
C HIS A 337 8.24 3.44 11.46
N PRO A 338 7.81 4.70 11.26
CA PRO A 338 8.72 5.85 11.27
C PRO A 338 9.32 6.20 12.63
N LEU A 339 8.73 5.74 13.73
CA LEU A 339 9.13 6.12 15.09
C LEU A 339 9.76 4.95 15.85
N ALA A 340 10.50 5.26 16.91
CA ALA A 340 11.06 4.25 17.82
C ALA A 340 9.99 3.60 18.72
N ASP A 341 8.91 4.34 19.04
CA ASP A 341 7.76 3.87 19.82
C ASP A 341 6.52 4.70 19.42
N GLY A 342 5.32 4.21 19.74
CA GLY A 342 4.08 4.95 19.51
C GLY A 342 3.47 4.73 18.13
N ASN A 343 4.10 3.96 17.24
CA ASN A 343 3.56 3.72 15.90
C ASN A 343 2.15 3.11 15.95
N GLY A 344 1.94 2.15 16.86
CA GLY A 344 0.63 1.53 17.10
C GLY A 344 -0.40 2.47 17.74
N ARG A 345 -0.03 3.59 18.35
CA ARG A 345 -1.00 4.59 18.82
C ARG A 345 -1.33 5.58 17.71
N ILE A 346 -0.32 5.99 16.95
CA ILE A 346 -0.48 6.98 15.87
C ILE A 346 -1.23 6.40 14.66
N HIS A 347 -1.05 5.13 14.28
CA HIS A 347 -1.84 4.58 13.16
C HIS A 347 -3.36 4.57 13.44
N ARG A 348 -3.76 4.35 14.70
CA ARG A 348 -5.16 4.42 15.14
C ARG A 348 -5.67 5.85 15.17
N PHE A 349 -4.83 6.80 15.59
CA PHE A 349 -5.12 8.22 15.42
C PHE A 349 -5.36 8.54 13.94
N LEU A 350 -4.45 8.16 13.05
CA LEU A 350 -4.52 8.42 11.61
C LEU A 350 -5.76 7.80 10.96
N MET A 351 -6.16 6.59 11.37
CA MET A 351 -7.36 5.94 10.87
C MET A 351 -8.61 6.82 11.08
N ASN A 352 -8.77 7.35 12.29
CA ASN A 352 -9.89 8.21 12.66
C ASN A 352 -9.75 9.63 12.07
N ASP A 353 -8.52 10.15 12.03
CA ASP A 353 -8.21 11.44 11.43
C ASP A 353 -8.62 11.49 9.94
N VAL A 354 -8.32 10.43 9.17
CA VAL A 354 -8.73 10.35 7.77
C VAL A 354 -10.26 10.28 7.62
N LEU A 355 -10.94 9.47 8.42
CA LEU A 355 -12.41 9.34 8.36
C LEU A 355 -13.10 10.67 8.68
N ARG A 356 -12.60 11.40 9.67
CA ARG A 356 -13.11 12.74 10.02
C ARG A 356 -12.88 13.73 8.88
N ARG A 357 -11.67 13.78 8.31
CA ARG A 357 -11.33 14.68 7.19
C ARG A 357 -12.20 14.41 5.96
N ASP A 358 -12.53 13.15 5.74
CA ASP A 358 -13.40 12.70 4.65
C ASP A 358 -14.90 12.75 5.00
N ARG A 359 -15.24 13.42 6.11
CA ARG A 359 -16.62 13.70 6.56
C ARG A 359 -17.48 12.44 6.74
N GLN A 360 -16.85 11.33 7.12
CA GLN A 360 -17.56 10.08 7.38
C GLN A 360 -18.17 10.02 8.77
N THR A 361 -17.74 10.89 9.67
CA THR A 361 -18.31 10.98 11.01
C THR A 361 -17.97 12.32 11.62
N ASP A 362 -18.94 12.91 12.33
CA ASP A 362 -18.70 14.05 13.22
C ASP A 362 -18.55 13.63 14.70
N ASP A 363 -18.51 12.32 14.95
CA ASP A 363 -18.59 11.69 16.26
C ASP A 363 -17.26 11.67 17.03
N PRO A 364 -17.22 12.06 18.32
CA PRO A 364 -16.04 11.85 19.18
C PRO A 364 -15.68 10.36 19.39
N VAL A 365 -16.58 9.43 19.06
CA VAL A 365 -16.36 7.98 19.16
C VAL A 365 -15.29 7.53 18.16
N ILE A 366 -14.29 6.84 18.70
CA ILE A 366 -13.07 6.43 18.02
C ILE A 366 -13.22 4.99 17.52
N PHE A 367 -12.90 4.74 16.26
CA PHE A 367 -12.73 3.38 15.74
C PHE A 367 -11.40 2.82 16.23
N ALA A 368 -11.45 1.76 17.04
CA ALA A 368 -10.24 1.06 17.50
C ALA A 368 -9.76 0.01 16.48
N HIS A 369 -10.68 -0.49 15.64
CA HIS A 369 -10.47 -1.45 14.56
C HIS A 369 -11.45 -1.18 13.42
N LEU A 370 -10.94 -1.14 12.18
CA LEU A 370 -11.72 -1.24 10.95
C LEU A 370 -11.06 -2.27 10.03
#